data_AF-A0A968FTS4-F1
#
_entry.id   AF-A0A968FTS4-F1
#
_cell.length_a   1.000
_cell.length_b   1.000
_cell.length_c   1.000
_cell.angle_alpha   90.00
_cell.angle_beta   90.00
_cell.angle_gamma   90.00
#
_symmetry.space_group_name_H-M   'P 1'
#
loop_
_entity.id
_entity.type
_entity.pdbx_description
1 polymer ?
#
loop_
_entity_poly.entity_id
_entity_poly.type
_entity_poly.pdbx_seq_one_letter_code
_entity_poly.pdbx_strand_id
1 'polypeptide(L)'
;MQEPGTLSTPLNKFRQAALGFVLLNAVYLVLAYWKVPSFTLTPLKAAGYLVFIMFFVGILAYFIYRGSRTLVLVLAAIYGGRILFSSYTLIAGIAHPMVPYVLPTTVIIFYCFGRALWSWP
;
A
#
# COMPACT_ATOMS: atom_id res chain seq x y z
N MET A 1 -29.29 7.32 28.65
CA MET A 1 -28.50 6.12 29.02
C MET A 1 -27.78 5.68 27.76
N GLN A 2 -26.45 5.77 27.74
CA GLN A 2 -25.62 5.70 26.54
C GLN A 2 -24.71 4.47 26.68
N GLU A 3 -24.81 3.51 25.75
CA GLU A 3 -24.11 2.23 25.82
C GLU A 3 -22.57 2.42 25.79
N PRO A 4 -21.82 1.77 26.70
CA PRO A 4 -20.36 1.86 26.74
C PRO A 4 -19.76 0.82 25.80
N GLY A 5 -19.61 1.15 24.50
CA GLY A 5 -19.07 0.17 23.54
C GLY A 5 -18.39 0.65 22.27
N THR A 6 -18.44 1.94 21.87
CA THR A 6 -18.16 2.32 20.46
C THR A 6 -17.12 3.43 20.23
N LEU A 7 -16.32 3.79 21.24
CA LEU A 7 -15.29 4.84 21.12
C LEU A 7 -13.97 4.38 20.44
N SER A 8 -13.82 3.10 20.08
CA SER A 8 -12.59 2.53 19.48
C SER A 8 -12.61 2.41 17.94
N THR A 9 -13.73 2.77 17.30
CA THR A 9 -14.06 2.38 15.92
C THR A 9 -13.22 3.05 14.80
N PRO A 10 -12.90 4.36 14.83
CA PRO A 10 -12.16 5.00 13.74
C PRO A 10 -10.65 4.77 13.82
N LEU A 11 -10.06 4.85 15.03
CA LEU A 11 -8.61 4.70 15.22
C LEU A 11 -8.15 3.30 14.79
N ASN A 12 -8.92 2.26 15.12
CA ASN A 12 -8.62 0.88 14.73
C ASN A 12 -8.57 0.70 13.21
N LYS A 13 -9.40 1.41 12.44
CA LYS A 13 -9.39 1.36 10.96
C LYS A 13 -8.13 2.00 10.37
N PHE A 14 -7.69 3.13 10.93
CA PHE A 14 -6.42 3.76 10.54
C PHE A 14 -5.22 2.88 10.89
N ARG A 15 -5.24 2.20 12.05
CA ARG A 15 -4.21 1.22 12.42
C ARG A 15 -4.18 0.05 11.44
N GLN A 16 -5.34 -0.49 11.08
CA GLN A 16 -5.44 -1.57 10.10
C GLN A 16 -4.94 -1.15 8.72
N ALA A 17 -5.25 0.08 8.29
CA ALA A 17 -4.74 0.64 7.03
C ALA A 17 -3.22 0.86 7.05
N ALA A 18 -2.66 1.34 8.16
CA ALA A 18 -1.21 1.49 8.33
C ALA A 18 -0.51 0.13 8.26
N LEU A 19 -1.03 -0.87 8.97
CA LEU A 19 -0.45 -2.21 9.01
C LEU A 19 -0.58 -2.91 7.64
N GLY A 20 -1.75 -2.81 7.00
CA GLY A 20 -1.96 -3.30 5.64
C GLY A 20 -1.01 -2.63 4.64
N PHE A 21 -0.82 -1.31 4.74
CA PHE A 21 0.12 -0.58 3.88
C PHE A 21 1.56 -1.09 4.01
N VAL A 22 2.05 -1.32 5.23
CA VAL A 22 3.41 -1.85 5.45
C VAL A 22 3.54 -3.27 4.90
N LEU A 23 2.63 -4.17 5.28
CA LEU A 23 2.69 -5.58 4.87
C LEU A 23 2.61 -5.74 3.35
N LEU A 24 1.68 -5.03 2.70
CA LEU A 24 1.48 -5.15 1.26
C LEU A 24 2.62 -4.50 0.47
N ASN A 25 3.25 -3.43 0.98
CA ASN A 25 4.48 -2.91 0.38
C ASN A 25 5.67 -3.86 0.58
N ALA A 26 5.77 -4.55 1.71
CA ALA A 26 6.79 -5.59 1.90
C ALA A 26 6.60 -6.76 0.91
N VAL A 27 5.37 -7.24 0.74
CA VAL A 27 5.04 -8.27 -0.26
C VAL A 27 5.35 -7.77 -1.68
N TYR A 28 4.99 -6.53 -2.00
CA TYR A 28 5.35 -5.91 -3.28
C TYR A 28 6.86 -5.95 -3.53
N LEU A 29 7.68 -5.62 -2.54
CA LEU A 29 9.14 -5.61 -2.67
C LEU A 29 9.72 -7.01 -2.85
N VAL A 30 9.21 -8.01 -2.14
CA VAL A 30 9.61 -9.42 -2.32
C VAL A 30 9.28 -9.89 -3.73
N LEU A 31 8.06 -9.62 -4.21
CA LEU A 31 7.66 -9.94 -5.58
C LEU A 31 8.51 -9.20 -6.60
N ALA A 32 8.79 -7.92 -6.36
CA ALA A 32 9.62 -7.10 -7.22
C ALA A 32 11.04 -7.69 -7.35
N TYR A 33 11.66 -8.01 -6.24
CA TYR A 33 12.99 -8.61 -6.21
C TYR A 33 13.04 -9.98 -6.90
N TRP A 34 12.02 -10.82 -6.69
CA TRP A 34 12.00 -12.16 -7.24
C TRP A 34 11.75 -12.21 -8.75
N LYS A 35 10.85 -11.35 -9.26
CA LYS A 35 10.38 -11.42 -10.64
C LYS A 35 11.03 -10.39 -11.58
N VAL A 36 11.80 -9.39 -11.09
CA VAL A 36 12.51 -8.42 -11.95
C VAL A 36 13.95 -8.91 -12.09
N PRO A 37 14.37 -9.45 -13.25
CA PRO A 37 15.76 -9.86 -13.47
C PRO A 37 16.71 -8.66 -13.59
N SER A 38 16.19 -7.47 -13.91
CA SER A 38 16.96 -6.23 -14.08
C SER A 38 17.41 -5.58 -12.77
N PHE A 39 17.08 -6.16 -11.60
CA PHE A 39 17.86 -5.88 -10.39
C PHE A 39 19.19 -6.62 -10.44
N THR A 40 20.02 -6.32 -11.45
CA THR A 40 21.47 -6.60 -11.46
C THR A 40 22.19 -5.68 -10.47
N LEU A 41 21.59 -5.51 -9.29
CA LEU A 41 22.11 -4.72 -8.19
C LEU A 41 22.99 -5.64 -7.35
N THR A 42 24.19 -5.18 -7.01
CA THR A 42 25.00 -5.81 -5.97
C THR A 42 24.16 -5.96 -4.70
N PRO A 43 24.27 -7.07 -3.94
CA PRO A 43 23.45 -7.31 -2.74
C PRO A 43 23.42 -6.14 -1.76
N LEU A 44 24.54 -5.41 -1.62
CA LEU A 44 24.63 -4.21 -0.80
C LEU A 44 23.72 -3.06 -1.28
N LYS A 45 23.63 -2.84 -2.60
CA LYS A 45 22.74 -1.82 -3.18
C LYS A 45 21.28 -2.22 -3.01
N ALA A 46 20.96 -3.50 -3.25
CA ALA A 46 19.61 -4.02 -3.04
C ALA A 46 19.15 -3.87 -1.57
N ALA A 47 20.03 -4.18 -0.61
CA ALA A 47 19.78 -3.96 0.81
C ALA A 47 19.55 -2.48 1.14
N GLY A 48 20.37 -1.57 0.58
CA GLY A 48 20.20 -0.13 0.74
C GLY A 48 18.83 0.36 0.24
N TYR A 49 18.40 -0.08 -0.96
CA TYR A 49 17.08 0.27 -1.50
C TYR A 49 15.94 -0.28 -0.65
N LEU A 50 16.05 -1.52 -0.17
CA LEU A 50 15.07 -2.13 0.73
C LEU A 50 14.92 -1.32 2.02
N VAL A 51 16.03 -0.99 2.68
CA VAL A 51 16.03 -0.20 3.91
C VAL A 51 15.43 1.18 3.66
N PHE A 52 15.83 1.85 2.58
CA PHE A 52 15.33 3.19 2.24
C PHE A 52 13.81 3.18 1.99
N ILE A 53 13.31 2.24 1.17
CA ILE A 53 11.88 2.13 0.88
C ILE A 53 11.11 1.76 2.16
N MET A 54 11.57 0.80 2.94
CA MET A 54 10.89 0.40 4.18
C MET A 54 10.89 1.51 5.22
N PHE A 55 11.96 2.30 5.30
CA PHE A 55 12.01 3.50 6.15
C PHE A 55 10.96 4.52 5.72
N PHE A 56 10.87 4.81 4.42
CA PHE A 56 9.86 5.73 3.88
C PHE A 56 8.44 5.22 4.11
N VAL A 57 8.17 3.94 3.79
CA VAL A 57 6.89 3.28 4.03
C VAL A 57 6.54 3.32 5.53
N GLY A 58 7.53 3.12 6.41
CA GLY A 58 7.36 3.20 7.86
C GLY A 58 6.97 4.59 8.34
N ILE A 59 7.59 5.64 7.82
CA ILE A 59 7.22 7.04 8.11
C ILE A 59 5.78 7.29 7.68
N LEU A 60 5.42 6.93 6.45
CA LEU A 60 4.05 7.12 5.95
C LEU A 60 3.05 6.31 6.80
N ALA A 61 3.36 5.06 7.12
CA ALA A 61 2.54 4.22 7.98
C ALA A 61 2.35 4.83 9.38
N TYR A 62 3.38 5.45 9.95
CA TYR A 62 3.28 6.15 11.23
C TYR A 62 2.27 7.30 11.19
N PHE A 63 2.29 8.11 10.13
CA PHE A 63 1.31 9.18 9.95
C PHE A 63 -0.11 8.65 9.71
N ILE A 64 -0.26 7.54 8.97
CA ILE A 64 -1.54 6.85 8.81
C ILE A 64 -2.04 6.35 10.17
N TYR A 65 -1.17 5.74 10.97
CA TYR A 65 -1.48 5.22 12.31
C TYR A 65 -1.93 6.32 13.27
N ARG A 66 -1.38 7.55 13.15
CA ARG A 66 -1.85 8.74 13.86
C ARG A 66 -3.22 9.25 13.41
N GLY A 67 -3.83 8.65 12.39
CA GLY A 67 -5.16 9.03 11.90
C GLY A 67 -5.15 10.17 10.88
N SER A 68 -4.04 10.39 10.16
CA SER A 68 -3.96 11.46 9.15
C SER A 68 -4.85 11.15 7.94
N ARG A 69 -6.07 11.69 7.97
CA ARG A 69 -7.07 11.49 6.91
C ARG A 69 -6.60 12.02 5.56
N THR A 70 -5.96 13.19 5.54
CA THR A 70 -5.44 13.81 4.30
C THR A 70 -4.39 12.92 3.65
N LEU A 71 -3.47 12.35 4.42
CA LEU A 71 -2.45 11.44 3.90
C LEU A 71 -3.07 10.19 3.28
N VAL A 72 -4.04 9.59 3.98
CA VAL A 72 -4.74 8.40 3.47
C VAL A 72 -5.50 8.72 2.18
N LEU A 73 -6.12 9.89 2.07
CA LEU A 73 -6.82 10.32 0.86
C LEU A 73 -5.87 10.53 -0.32
N VAL A 74 -4.74 11.21 -0.11
CA VAL A 74 -3.71 11.40 -1.14
C VAL A 74 -3.16 10.04 -1.59
N LEU A 75 -2.84 9.15 -0.66
CA LEU A 75 -2.36 7.81 -0.97
C LEU A 75 -3.42 6.98 -1.71
N ALA A 76 -4.69 7.08 -1.32
CA ALA A 76 -5.78 6.43 -2.04
C ALA A 76 -5.87 6.93 -3.49
N ALA A 77 -5.74 8.24 -3.73
CA ALA A 77 -5.75 8.79 -5.08
C ALA A 77 -4.57 8.27 -5.93
N ILE A 78 -3.36 8.24 -5.36
CA ILE A 78 -2.17 7.73 -6.04
C ILE A 78 -2.33 6.23 -6.38
N TYR A 79 -2.75 5.42 -5.41
CA TYR A 79 -2.94 3.99 -5.60
C TYR A 79 -4.10 3.69 -6.55
N GLY A 80 -5.18 4.48 -6.51
CA GLY A 80 -6.31 4.39 -7.45
C GLY A 80 -5.88 4.68 -8.89
N GLY A 81 -5.16 5.78 -9.10
CA GLY A 81 -4.58 6.10 -10.41
C GLY A 81 -3.63 5.01 -10.91
N ARG A 82 -2.81 4.45 -10.01
CA ARG A 82 -1.91 3.33 -10.32
C ARG A 82 -2.68 2.08 -10.76
N ILE A 83 -3.80 1.75 -10.10
CA ILE A 83 -4.66 0.63 -10.48
C ILE A 83 -5.22 0.86 -11.88
N LEU A 84 -5.79 2.04 -12.16
CA LEU A 84 -6.35 2.37 -13.48
C LEU A 84 -5.30 2.24 -14.59
N PHE A 85 -4.12 2.83 -14.39
CA PHE A 85 -3.03 2.76 -15.38
C PHE A 85 -2.52 1.32 -15.57
N SER A 86 -2.35 0.58 -14.48
CA SER A 86 -1.86 -0.80 -14.52
C SER A 86 -2.87 -1.74 -15.18
N SER A 87 -4.16 -1.58 -14.90
CA SER A 87 -5.24 -2.32 -15.55
C SER A 87 -5.32 -1.99 -17.04
N TYR A 88 -5.21 -0.71 -17.41
CA TYR A 88 -5.19 -0.28 -18.81
C TYR A 88 -4.05 -0.93 -19.59
N THR A 89 -2.82 -0.84 -19.06
CA THR A 89 -1.64 -1.43 -19.72
C THR A 89 -1.75 -2.95 -19.84
N LEU A 90 -2.39 -3.60 -18.87
CA LEU A 90 -2.62 -5.05 -18.90
C LEU A 90 -3.60 -5.44 -20.01
N ILE A 91 -4.73 -4.72 -20.14
CA ILE A 91 -5.72 -4.94 -21.19
C ILE A 91 -5.13 -4.64 -22.58
N ALA A 92 -4.33 -3.57 -22.68
CA ALA A 92 -3.67 -3.17 -23.92
C ALA A 92 -2.47 -4.04 -24.32
N GLY A 93 -2.09 -5.04 -23.51
CA GLY A 93 -0.99 -5.96 -23.82
C GLY A 93 0.41 -5.33 -23.76
N ILE A 94 0.54 -4.12 -23.21
CA ILE A 94 1.80 -3.36 -23.09
C ILE A 94 2.31 -3.29 -21.64
N ALA A 95 1.67 -4.03 -20.73
CA ALA A 95 2.06 -4.07 -19.32
C ALA A 95 3.45 -4.68 -19.14
N HIS A 96 4.20 -4.08 -18.22
CA HIS A 96 5.42 -4.70 -17.72
C HIS A 96 5.07 -6.09 -17.13
N PRO A 97 5.91 -7.13 -17.30
CA PRO A 97 5.64 -8.50 -16.82
C PRO A 97 5.32 -8.62 -15.32
N MET A 98 5.60 -7.57 -14.55
CA MET A 98 5.34 -7.48 -13.12
C MET A 98 3.94 -7.05 -12.74
N VAL A 99 3.30 -6.27 -13.60
CA VAL A 99 1.99 -5.68 -13.34
C VAL A 99 0.99 -6.73 -12.83
N PRO A 100 0.85 -7.93 -13.44
CA PRO A 100 -0.09 -8.93 -12.96
C PRO A 100 0.13 -9.39 -11.52
N TYR A 101 1.39 -9.42 -11.06
CA TYR A 101 1.76 -9.89 -9.72
C TYR A 101 1.57 -8.81 -8.65
N VAL A 102 1.81 -7.55 -9.01
CA VAL A 102 1.75 -6.42 -8.06
C VAL A 102 0.40 -5.70 -8.02
N LEU A 103 -0.39 -5.82 -9.08
CA LEU A 103 -1.71 -5.20 -9.17
C LEU A 103 -2.66 -5.66 -8.04
N PRO A 104 -2.74 -6.96 -7.68
CA PRO A 104 -3.54 -7.40 -6.53
C PRO A 104 -3.12 -6.72 -5.22
N THR A 105 -1.81 -6.62 -4.94
CA THR A 105 -1.34 -5.92 -3.72
C THR A 105 -1.73 -4.45 -3.71
N THR A 106 -1.67 -3.79 -4.87
CA THR A 106 -2.04 -2.37 -5.03
C THR A 106 -3.55 -2.17 -4.80
N VAL A 107 -4.38 -3.09 -5.30
CA VAL A 107 -5.84 -3.08 -5.09
C VAL A 107 -6.18 -3.26 -3.61
N ILE A 108 -5.52 -4.18 -2.90
CA ILE A 108 -5.77 -4.40 -1.47
C ILE A 108 -5.35 -3.16 -0.66
N ILE A 109 -4.21 -2.51 -0.99
CA ILE A 109 -3.80 -1.26 -0.33
C ILE A 109 -4.86 -0.17 -0.52
N PHE A 110 -5.36 0.01 -1.74
CA PHE A 110 -6.42 0.96 -2.04
C PHE A 110 -7.69 0.66 -1.23
N TYR A 111 -8.07 -0.62 -1.13
CA TYR A 111 -9.20 -1.05 -0.30
C TYR A 111 -9.00 -0.72 1.19
N CYS A 112 -7.81 -0.98 1.75
CA CYS A 112 -7.47 -0.62 3.12
C CYS A 112 -7.63 0.88 3.38
N PHE A 113 -7.19 1.73 2.44
CA PHE A 113 -7.40 3.18 2.53
C PHE A 113 -8.87 3.58 2.43
N GLY A 114 -9.62 2.95 1.52
CA GLY A 114 -11.06 3.13 1.41
C GLY A 114 -11.80 2.81 2.72
N ARG A 115 -11.45 1.71 3.39
CA ARG A 115 -11.99 1.33 4.71
C ARG A 115 -11.63 2.31 5.83
N ALA A 116 -10.47 2.97 5.75
CA ALA A 116 -10.07 3.98 6.72
C ALA A 116 -10.79 5.33 6.51
N LEU A 117 -11.07 5.71 5.26
CA LEU A 117 -11.75 6.97 4.93
C LEU A 117 -13.28 6.88 5.01
N TRP A 118 -13.82 5.70 4.69
CA TRP A 118 -15.24 5.47 4.56
C TRP A 118 -15.68 4.31 5.45
N SER A 119 -16.66 4.55 6.31
CA SER A 119 -17.30 3.52 7.12
C SER A 119 -18.29 2.73 6.27
N TRP A 120 -17.76 1.87 5.39
CA TRP A 120 -18.58 0.81 4.78
C TRP A 120 -19.06 -0.12 5.92
N PRO A 121 -20.30 -0.66 5.83
CA PRO A 121 -20.77 -1.67 6.76
C PRO A 121 -19.85 -2.89 6.82
#